data_AF-A0A432SVL8-F1
#
_entry.id   AF-A0A432SVL8-F1
#
_cell.length_a   1.000
_cell.length_b   1.000
_cell.length_c   1.000
_cell.angle_alpha   90.00
_cell.angle_beta   90.00
_cell.angle_gamma   90.00
#
_symmetry.space_group_name_H-M   'P 1'
#
loop_
_entity.id
_entity.type
_entity.pdbx_description
1 polymer ?
#
loop_
_entity_poly.entity_id
_entity_poly.type
_entity_poly.pdbx_seq_one_letter_code
_entity_poly.pdbx_strand_id
1 'polypeptide(L)' 'YGCGETGTVWYEKEDFYKDIEKIMQKYPYRKDCYENRDNELLPKACDIDDLIDLEDDERWE' A
#
# COMPACT_ATOMS: atom_id res chain seq x y z
N TYR A 1 5.01 -4.24 11.56
CA TYR A 1 4.73 -3.70 10.21
C TYR A 1 5.77 -2.65 9.89
N GLY A 2 6.09 -2.43 8.62
CA GLY A 2 7.09 -1.42 8.28
C GLY A 2 6.99 -0.96 6.83
N CYS A 3 7.39 0.29 6.60
CA CYS A 3 7.50 0.87 5.27
C CYS A 3 8.97 1.03 4.91
N GLY A 4 9.45 0.24 3.94
CA GLY A 4 10.85 0.26 3.51
C GLY A 4 11.29 1.59 2.91
N GLU A 5 10.39 2.32 2.27
CA GLU A 5 10.68 3.63 1.68
C GLU A 5 10.88 4.74 2.72
N THR A 6 10.12 4.72 3.82
CA THR A 6 10.14 5.79 4.82
C THR A 6 10.91 5.42 6.09
N GLY A 7 11.23 4.14 6.28
CA GLY A 7 11.82 3.63 7.52
C GLY A 7 10.83 3.60 8.69
N THR A 8 9.54 3.85 8.45
CA THR A 8 8.52 3.81 9.51
C THR A 8 8.33 2.37 9.99
N VAL A 9 8.35 2.17 11.31
CA VAL A 9 8.14 0.88 11.95
C VAL A 9 6.94 1.00 12.89
N TRP A 10 5.98 0.09 12.74
CA TRP A 10 4.86 -0.07 13.66
C TRP A 10 4.99 -1.39 14.39
N TYR A 11 5.00 -1.33 15.72
CA TYR A 11 5.12 -2.50 16.59
C TYR A 11 3.80 -3.26 16.73
N GLU A 12 2.68 -2.53 16.70
CA GLU A 12 1.34 -3.09 16.76
C GLU A 12 0.58 -2.88 15.44
N LYS A 13 -0.34 -3.79 15.11
CA LYS A 13 -1.17 -3.69 13.89
C LYS A 13 -2.09 -2.47 13.94
N GLU A 14 -2.56 -2.13 15.14
CA GLU A 14 -3.44 -0.98 15.38
C GLU A 14 -2.75 0.35 15.08
N ASP A 15 -1.44 0.47 15.35
CA ASP A 15 -0.68 1.68 15.03
C ASP A 15 -0.53 1.88 13.52
N PHE A 16 -0.30 0.78 12.80
CA PHE A 16 -0.31 0.79 11.34
C PHE A 16 -1.66 1.26 10.81
N TYR A 17 -2.76 0.66 11.27
CA TYR A 17 -4.11 1.04 10.82
C TYR A 17 -4.45 2.51 11.11
N LYS A 18 -4.15 3.02 12.31
CA LYS A 18 -4.37 4.43 12.66
C LYS A 18 -3.65 5.38 11.71
N ASP A 19 -2.43 5.04 11.30
CA ASP A 19 -1.68 5.89 10.37
C ASP A 19 -2.23 5.82 8.94
N ILE A 20 -2.67 4.64 8.48
CA ILE A 20 -3.37 4.52 7.21
C ILE A 20 -4.67 5.33 7.22
N GLU A 21 -5.43 5.32 8.31
CA GLU A 21 -6.64 6.14 8.47
C GLU A 21 -6.33 7.65 8.40
N LYS A 22 -5.28 8.12 9.08
CA LYS A 22 -4.84 9.52 8.98
C LYS A 22 -4.45 9.90 7.55
N ILE A 23 -3.75 9.02 6.85
CA ILE A 23 -3.36 9.22 5.44
C ILE A 23 -4.61 9.32 4.57
N MET A 24 -5.61 8.46 4.76
CA MET A 24 -6.88 8.50 4.03
C MET A 24 -7.72 9.74 4.36
N GLN A 25 -7.65 10.25 5.60
CA GLN A 25 -8.30 11.52 5.96
C GLN A 25 -7.62 12.71 5.28
N LYS A 26 -6.29 12.72 5.24
CA LYS A 26 -5.50 13.77 4.58
C LYS A 26 -5.61 13.72 3.05
N TYR A 27 -5.73 12.52 2.50
CA TYR A 27 -5.79 12.26 1.06
C TYR A 27 -6.98 11.34 0.74
N PRO A 28 -8.20 11.88 0.64
CA PRO A 28 -9.42 11.08 0.49
C PRO A 28 -9.44 10.13 -0.71
N TYR A 29 -8.73 10.48 -1.80
CA TYR A 29 -8.61 9.64 -2.99
C TYR A 29 -7.88 8.30 -2.71
N ARG A 30 -7.03 8.25 -1.66
CA ARG A 30 -6.32 7.02 -1.27
C ARG A 30 -7.22 5.98 -0.62
N LYS A 31 -8.48 6.32 -0.28
CA LYS A 31 -9.44 5.35 0.26
C LYS A 31 -9.68 4.20 -0.72
N ASP A 32 -9.64 4.46 -2.03
CA ASP A 32 -9.82 3.40 -3.02
C ASP A 32 -8.62 2.45 -3.11
N CYS A 33 -7.44 2.85 -2.60
CA CYS A 33 -6.26 1.99 -2.56
C CYS A 33 -6.34 0.90 -1.48
N TYR A 34 -7.38 0.91 -0.63
CA TYR A 34 -7.56 -0.06 0.44
C TYR A 34 -8.95 -0.68 0.39
N GLU A 35 -9.04 -1.94 0.76
CA GLU A 35 -10.30 -2.66 0.90
C GLU A 35 -10.37 -3.35 2.26
N ASN A 36 -11.59 -3.45 2.79
CA ASN A 36 -11.84 -4.17 4.02
C ASN A 36 -12.22 -5.62 3.68
N ARG A 37 -11.36 -6.57 4.05
CA ARG A 37 -11.60 -8.01 3.91
C ARG A 37 -11.49 -8.65 5.28
N ASP A 38 -12.52 -9.39 5.68
CA ASP A 38 -12.56 -10.09 6.98
C ASP A 38 -12.20 -9.21 8.19
N ASN A 39 -12.68 -7.96 8.18
CA ASN A 39 -12.43 -6.97 9.23
C ASN A 39 -10.96 -6.50 9.32
N GLU A 40 -10.20 -6.69 8.23
CA GLU A 40 -8.82 -6.23 8.06
C GLU A 40 -8.73 -5.24 6.90
N LEU A 41 -8.00 -4.14 7.11
CA LEU A 41 -7.74 -3.16 6.07
C LEU A 41 -6.51 -3.59 5.27
N LEU A 42 -6.72 -4.03 4.04
CA LEU A 42 -5.67 -4.51 3.15
C LEU A 42 -5.51 -3.55 1.96
N PRO A 43 -4.30 -3.41 1.40
CA PRO A 43 -4.13 -2.77 0.10
C PRO A 43 -5.03 -3.47 -0.92
N LYS A 44 -5.83 -2.70 -1.64
CA LYS A 44 -6.58 -3.21 -2.78
C LYS A 44 -5.56 -3.69 -3.80
N ALA A 45 -5.73 -4.92 -4.29
CA ALA A 45 -4.89 -5.39 -5.37
C ALA A 45 -5.09 -4.47 -6.58
N CYS A 46 -4.07 -3.69 -6.93
CA CYS A 46 -3.99 -3.10 -8.27
C CYS A 46 -3.61 -4.26 -9.20
N ASP A 47 -4.34 -4.42 -10.31
CA ASP A 47 -4.02 -5.46 -11.29
C ASP A 47 -2.55 -5.34 -11.67
N ILE A 48 -1.83 -6.46 -11.57
CA ILE A 48 -0.40 -6.51 -11.91
C ILE A 48 -0.18 -6.17 -13.40
N ASP A 49 -1.22 -6.37 -14.21
CA ASP A 49 -1.25 -5.97 -15.63
C ASP A 49 -1.06 -4.45 -15.83
N ASP A 50 -1.43 -3.60 -14.86
CA ASP A 50 -1.13 -2.16 -14.90
C ASP A 50 0.33 -1.83 -14.51
N LEU A 51 1.08 -2.79 -13.95
CA LEU A 51 2.46 -2.63 -13.48
C LEU A 51 3.51 -3.25 -14.41
N ILE A 52 3.11 -4.08 -15.38
CA ILE A 52 4.03 -4.82 -16.26
C ILE A 52 4.63 -3.94 -17.38
N ASP A 53 4.14 -2.72 -17.60
CA ASP A 53 4.60 -1.85 -18.71
C ASP A 53 5.94 -1.10 -18.47
N LEU A 54 6.66 -1.35 -17.36
CA LEU A 54 7.87 -0.59 -17.00
C LEU A 54 9.15 -1.42 -16.77
N GLU A 55 9.14 -2.75 -16.93
CA GLU A 55 10.31 -3.60 -16.62
C GLU A 55 10.77 -4.55 -17.74
N ASP A 56 10.56 -4.22 -19.02
CA ASP A 56 11.08 -5.04 -20.14
C ASP A 56 12.16 -4.37 -21.02
N ASP A 57 12.74 -3.24 -20.59
CA ASP A 57 13.91 -2.66 -21.27
C ASP A 57 15.18 -2.91 -20.45
N GLU A 58 16.13 -3.65 -21.04
CA GLU A 58 17.47 -4.04 -20.54
C GLU A 58 17.63 -5.40 -19.85
N ARG A 59 17.22 -6.46 -20.57
CA ARG A 59 17.91 -7.76 -20.50
C ARG A 59 19.27 -7.65 -21.20
N TRP A 60 20.34 -7.41 -20.44
CA TRP A 60 21.72 -7.47 -20.92
C TRP A 60 22.09 -8.91 -21.33
N GLU A 61 22.41 -9.12 -22.61
CA GLU A 61 23.08 -10.32 -23.16
C GLU A 61 24.60 -10.29 -22.92
#